data_AF-A0A645HPP6-F1
#
_entry.id   AF-A0A645HPP6-F1
#
_cell.length_a   1.000
_cell.length_b   1.000
_cell.length_c   1.000
_cell.angle_alpha   90.00
_cell.angle_beta   90.00
_cell.angle_gamma   90.00
#
_symmetry.space_group_name_H-M   'P 1'
#
loop_
_entity.id
_entity.type
_entity.pdbx_description
1 polymer ?
#
loop_
_entity_poly.entity_id
_entity_poly.type
_entity_poly.pdbx_seq_one_letter_code
_entity_poly.pdbx_strand_id
1 'polypeptide(L)'
;MGFEAEILSRSQKNAGLILKDVYPHDLVKYGLIPELVGRLPLVVSLESLDENAFIQILTEPKNAITKQYKKLFELDSIDLEFDKEALLLVAKMAFERNTGARGLRAILEEKMTNLMYEAPSIDNLNKVIITKEFIEGEKAMYHTSEQRAIKETDKKKARQKKDFVS
;
A
#
# COMPACT_ATOMS: atom_id res chain seq x y z
N MET A 1 13.35 19.42 41.29
CA MET A 1 13.94 18.22 40.67
C MET A 1 14.44 17.33 41.80
N GLY A 2 13.96 16.09 41.93
CA GLY A 2 14.25 15.19 43.05
C GLY A 2 15.33 14.16 42.71
N PHE A 3 16.16 13.83 43.70
CA PHE A 3 17.46 13.14 43.59
C PHE A 3 17.39 11.61 43.34
N GLU A 4 16.24 11.08 42.95
CA GLU A 4 15.99 9.65 42.64
C GLU A 4 15.07 9.45 41.43
N ALA A 5 14.85 10.49 40.62
CA ALA A 5 14.02 10.35 39.43
C ALA A 5 14.75 9.52 38.36
N GLU A 6 14.23 8.33 38.07
CA GLU A 6 14.59 7.60 36.84
C GLU A 6 14.33 8.51 35.64
N ILE A 7 15.41 8.95 34.99
CA ILE A 7 15.33 9.76 33.79
C ILE A 7 14.92 8.82 32.66
N LEU A 8 13.61 8.59 32.53
CA LEU A 8 13.05 7.92 31.37
C LEU A 8 13.30 8.83 30.15
N SER A 9 14.26 8.42 29.33
CA SER A 9 14.60 9.07 28.06
C SER A 9 13.32 9.41 27.28
N ARG A 10 13.19 10.69 26.93
CA ARG A 10 12.06 11.25 26.16
C ARG A 10 11.85 10.54 24.82
N SER A 11 12.86 9.82 24.35
CA SER A 11 12.91 9.18 23.03
C SER A 11 12.25 7.80 22.97
N GLN A 12 11.77 7.23 24.09
CA GLN A 12 11.28 5.83 24.13
C GLN A 12 9.82 5.65 24.52
N LYS A 13 9.02 6.72 24.63
CA LYS A 13 7.59 6.56 24.92
C LYS A 13 6.80 6.51 23.61
N ASN A 14 6.32 5.33 23.24
CA ASN A 14 5.31 5.17 22.19
C ASN A 14 4.10 6.07 22.54
N ALA A 15 3.83 7.08 21.71
CA ALA A 15 2.74 8.02 21.94
C ALA A 15 1.40 7.29 22.13
N GLY A 16 1.16 6.22 21.37
CA GLY A 16 -0.02 5.37 21.53
C GLY A 16 -0.17 4.71 22.91
N LEU A 17 0.92 4.38 23.59
CA LEU A 17 0.86 3.81 24.95
C LEU A 17 0.50 4.86 25.99
N ILE A 18 1.05 6.08 25.88
CA ILE A 18 0.68 7.20 26.77
C ILE A 18 -0.81 7.53 26.60
N LEU A 19 -1.31 7.52 25.36
CA LEU A 19 -2.69 7.86 25.05
C LEU A 19 -3.71 6.85 25.63
N LYS A 20 -3.31 5.61 25.94
CA LYS A 20 -4.16 4.61 26.59
C LYS A 20 -4.53 4.99 28.03
N ASP A 21 -3.66 5.73 28.70
CA ASP A 21 -3.82 6.10 30.11
C ASP A 21 -4.43 7.51 30.30
N VAL A 22 -5.02 8.09 29.24
CA VAL A 22 -5.63 9.43 29.29
C VAL A 22 -6.88 9.43 30.15
N TYR A 23 -6.93 10.34 31.13
CA TYR A 23 -8.11 10.58 31.94
C TYR A 23 -8.90 11.81 31.45
N PRO A 24 -10.21 11.91 31.74
CA PRO A 24 -11.03 13.07 31.40
C PRO A 24 -10.45 14.42 31.84
N HIS A 25 -9.77 14.45 32.99
CA HIS A 25 -9.14 15.65 33.52
C HIS A 25 -7.97 16.15 32.64
N ASP A 26 -7.28 15.25 31.94
CA ASP A 26 -6.20 15.60 31.01
C ASP A 26 -6.77 16.28 29.76
N LEU A 27 -7.94 15.83 29.30
CA LEU A 27 -8.68 16.45 28.18
C LEU A 27 -9.13 17.88 28.52
N VAL A 28 -9.56 18.11 29.77
CA VAL A 28 -9.91 19.46 30.24
C VAL A 28 -8.68 20.35 30.32
N LYS A 29 -7.57 19.86 30.87
CA LYS A 29 -6.27 20.59 30.86
C LYS A 29 -5.78 20.88 29.44
N TYR A 30 -6.07 20.02 28.49
CA TYR A 30 -5.75 20.20 27.07
C TYR A 30 -6.64 21.25 26.37
N GLY A 31 -7.72 21.70 27.01
CA GLY A 31 -8.57 22.80 26.55
C GLY A 31 -9.99 22.40 26.15
N LEU A 32 -10.40 21.15 26.37
CA LEU A 32 -11.80 20.75 26.18
C LEU A 32 -12.66 21.22 27.36
N ILE A 33 -13.90 21.66 27.08
CA ILE A 33 -14.81 22.12 28.12
C ILE A 33 -15.35 20.94 28.97
N PRO A 34 -15.50 21.09 30.30
CA PRO A 34 -15.96 20.01 31.18
C PRO A 34 -17.31 19.40 30.80
N GLU A 35 -18.25 20.21 30.29
CA GLU A 35 -19.58 19.77 29.88
C GLU A 35 -19.53 18.82 28.68
N LEU A 36 -18.60 19.04 27.75
CA LEU A 36 -18.39 18.19 26.58
C LEU A 36 -17.75 16.87 26.99
N VAL A 37 -16.70 16.92 27.82
CA VAL A 37 -16.01 15.73 28.33
C VAL A 37 -16.97 14.88 29.18
N GLY A 38 -17.83 15.50 29.99
CA GLY A 38 -18.85 14.81 30.77
C GLY A 38 -19.93 14.08 29.94
N ARG A 39 -20.09 14.44 28.66
CA ARG A 39 -21.00 13.76 27.71
C ARG A 39 -20.31 12.68 26.88
N LEU A 40 -19.01 12.47 27.05
CA LEU A 40 -18.23 11.47 26.34
C LEU A 40 -17.78 10.37 27.31
N PRO A 41 -18.66 9.40 27.64
CA PRO A 41 -18.39 8.39 28.66
C PRO A 41 -17.33 7.35 28.25
N LEU A 42 -16.92 7.33 26.98
CA LEU A 42 -15.98 6.37 26.41
C LEU A 42 -14.84 7.10 25.72
N VAL A 43 -13.60 6.77 26.12
CA VAL A 43 -12.37 7.25 25.51
C VAL A 43 -11.62 6.03 25.00
N VAL A 44 -11.20 6.08 23.72
CA VAL A 44 -10.42 5.01 23.09
C VAL A 44 -9.25 5.64 22.36
N SER A 45 -8.04 5.15 22.60
CA SER A 45 -6.83 5.57 21.91
C SER A 45 -6.57 4.66 20.70
N LEU A 46 -6.14 5.26 19.59
CA LEU A 46 -5.65 4.52 18.42
C LEU A 46 -4.16 4.27 18.53
N GLU A 47 -3.72 3.13 18.02
CA GLU A 47 -2.29 2.80 17.93
C GLU A 47 -1.67 3.51 16.72
N SER A 48 -0.39 3.86 16.85
CA SER A 48 0.37 4.45 15.75
C SER A 48 0.63 3.39 14.68
N LEU A 49 0.57 3.81 13.41
CA LEU A 49 0.84 2.93 12.28
C LEU A 49 2.35 2.72 12.14
N ASP A 50 2.75 1.46 11.99
CA ASP A 50 4.10 1.06 11.62
C ASP A 50 4.17 0.63 10.14
N GLU A 51 5.37 0.30 9.66
CA GLU A 51 5.57 -0.13 8.27
C GLU A 51 4.77 -1.39 7.93
N ASN A 52 4.62 -2.32 8.88
CA ASN A 52 3.84 -3.53 8.68
C ASN A 52 2.35 -3.21 8.51
N ALA A 53 1.79 -2.34 9.35
CA ALA A 53 0.41 -1.88 9.25
C ALA A 53 0.15 -1.22 7.90
N PHE A 54 1.11 -0.46 7.36
CA PHE A 54 0.99 0.11 6.01
C PHE A 54 0.92 -0.95 4.91
N ILE A 55 1.74 -2.00 4.97
CA ILE A 55 1.68 -3.12 4.02
C ILE A 55 0.32 -3.82 4.11
N GLN A 56 -0.19 -4.05 5.32
CA GLN A 56 -1.52 -4.63 5.52
C GLN A 56 -2.61 -3.74 4.92
N ILE A 57 -2.57 -2.44 5.16
CA ILE A 57 -3.52 -1.47 4.58
C ILE A 57 -3.46 -1.49 3.04
N LEU A 58 -2.26 -1.65 2.46
CA LEU A 58 -2.08 -1.73 1.01
C LEU A 58 -2.60 -3.03 0.39
N THR A 59 -2.78 -4.12 1.14
CA THR A 59 -2.99 -5.47 0.56
C THR A 59 -4.22 -6.21 1.09
N GLU A 60 -4.49 -6.14 2.39
CA GLU A 60 -5.53 -6.93 3.06
C GLU A 60 -6.96 -6.39 2.89
N PRO A 61 -7.26 -5.10 3.12
CA PRO A 61 -8.65 -4.65 3.15
C PRO A 61 -9.35 -4.85 1.82
N LYS A 62 -10.67 -5.00 1.85
CA LYS A 62 -11.51 -5.16 0.65
C LYS A 62 -11.31 -4.00 -0.34
N ASN A 63 -11.11 -2.80 0.21
CA ASN A 63 -10.91 -1.56 -0.52
C ASN A 63 -9.44 -1.12 -0.53
N ALA A 64 -8.49 -2.05 -0.44
CA ALA A 64 -7.05 -1.74 -0.54
C ALA A 64 -6.71 -1.02 -1.86
N ILE A 65 -5.77 -0.07 -1.82
CA ILE A 65 -5.41 0.76 -2.97
C ILE A 65 -4.89 -0.10 -4.14
N THR A 66 -4.07 -1.12 -3.85
CA THR A 66 -3.56 -2.05 -4.86
C THR A 66 -4.69 -2.80 -5.58
N LYS A 67 -5.73 -3.23 -4.85
CA LYS A 67 -6.92 -3.89 -5.41
C LYS A 67 -7.77 -2.94 -6.25
N GLN A 68 -7.82 -1.66 -5.87
CA GLN A 68 -8.50 -0.64 -6.67
C GLN A 68 -7.80 -0.46 -8.02
N TYR A 69 -6.46 -0.34 -8.03
CA TYR A 69 -5.70 -0.25 -9.28
C TYR A 69 -5.79 -1.53 -10.10
N LYS A 70 -5.70 -2.71 -9.48
CA LYS A 70 -5.83 -3.99 -10.20
C LYS A 70 -7.16 -4.06 -10.95
N LYS A 71 -8.27 -3.70 -10.30
CA LYS A 71 -9.59 -3.65 -10.94
C LYS A 71 -9.67 -2.59 -12.04
N LEU A 72 -9.00 -1.45 -11.86
CA LEU A 72 -9.01 -0.39 -12.86
C LEU A 72 -8.31 -0.84 -14.16
N PHE A 73 -7.14 -1.47 -14.04
CA PHE A 73 -6.41 -2.04 -15.19
C PHE A 73 -7.14 -3.23 -15.81
N GLU A 74 -7.87 -4.01 -15.01
CA GLU A 74 -8.69 -5.13 -15.50
C GLU A 74 -9.80 -4.68 -16.45
N LEU A 75 -10.31 -3.44 -16.31
CA LEU A 75 -11.27 -2.86 -17.27
C LEU A 75 -10.68 -2.72 -18.67
N ASP A 76 -9.36 -2.49 -18.77
CA ASP A 76 -8.60 -2.42 -20.01
C ASP A 76 -7.99 -3.78 -20.40
N SER A 77 -8.41 -4.87 -19.75
CA SER A 77 -7.89 -6.24 -19.94
C SER A 77 -6.38 -6.40 -19.64
N ILE A 78 -5.83 -5.53 -18.78
CA ILE A 78 -4.43 -5.59 -18.34
C ILE A 78 -4.34 -6.17 -16.92
N ASP A 79 -3.51 -7.19 -16.71
CA ASP A 79 -3.24 -7.73 -15.38
C ASP A 79 -2.16 -6.89 -14.67
N LEU A 80 -2.51 -6.32 -13.52
CA LEU A 80 -1.58 -5.56 -12.69
C LEU A 80 -1.12 -6.40 -11.49
N GLU A 81 0.19 -6.48 -11.29
CA GLU A 81 0.82 -7.10 -10.12
C GLU A 81 1.76 -6.11 -9.43
N PHE A 82 1.80 -6.18 -8.10
CA PHE A 82 2.73 -5.42 -7.27
C PHE A 82 3.71 -6.37 -6.64
N ASP A 83 5.00 -6.07 -6.80
CA ASP A 83 6.03 -6.82 -6.12
C ASP A 83 6.07 -6.46 -4.62
N LYS A 84 6.47 -7.42 -3.79
CA LYS A 84 6.51 -7.22 -2.33
C LYS A 84 7.47 -6.11 -1.94
N GLU A 85 8.61 -6.03 -2.64
CA GLU A 85 9.63 -5.01 -2.40
C GLU A 85 9.13 -3.61 -2.76
N ALA A 86 8.29 -3.49 -3.80
CA ALA A 86 7.66 -2.22 -4.16
C ALA A 86 6.72 -1.73 -3.05
N LEU A 87 5.90 -2.63 -2.50
CA LEU A 87 4.97 -2.29 -1.40
C LEU A 87 5.70 -1.91 -0.12
N LEU A 88 6.78 -2.62 0.21
CA LEU A 88 7.69 -2.29 1.31
C LEU A 88 8.27 -0.88 1.16
N LEU A 89 8.76 -0.55 -0.04
CA LEU A 89 9.32 0.77 -0.31
C LEU A 89 8.27 1.88 -0.17
N VAL A 90 7.05 1.67 -0.71
CA VAL A 90 5.94 2.62 -0.54
C VAL A 90 5.59 2.82 0.94
N ALA A 91 5.53 1.73 1.72
CA ALA A 91 5.27 1.80 3.16
C ALA A 91 6.36 2.61 3.89
N LYS A 92 7.63 2.37 3.58
CA LYS A 92 8.76 3.10 4.14
C LYS A 92 8.72 4.59 3.79
N MET A 93 8.47 4.93 2.53
CA MET A 93 8.32 6.32 2.09
C MET A 93 7.16 7.03 2.81
N ALA A 94 6.03 6.35 3.03
CA ALA A 94 4.90 6.91 3.76
C ALA A 94 5.21 7.14 5.25
N PHE A 95 5.96 6.22 5.85
CA PHE A 95 6.45 6.32 7.23
C PHE A 95 7.36 7.53 7.40
N GLU A 96 8.38 7.67 6.54
CA GLU A 96 9.32 8.80 6.55
C GLU A 96 8.60 10.16 6.38
N ARG A 97 7.55 10.21 5.54
CA ARG A 97 6.75 11.43 5.32
C ARG A 97 5.82 11.79 6.49
N ASN A 98 5.69 10.95 7.53
CA ASN A 98 4.80 11.18 8.69
C ASN A 98 3.33 11.53 8.32
N THR A 99 2.84 11.02 7.19
CA THR A 99 1.49 11.34 6.67
C THR A 99 0.45 10.27 7.01
N GLY A 100 0.86 9.20 7.71
CA GLY A 100 0.01 8.06 8.02
C GLY A 100 -0.54 7.35 6.78
N ALA A 101 -1.66 6.64 6.92
CA ALA A 101 -2.24 5.86 5.83
C ALA A 101 -2.70 6.70 4.61
N ARG A 102 -2.95 8.00 4.80
CA ARG A 102 -3.30 8.92 3.70
C ARG A 102 -2.14 9.11 2.73
N GLY A 103 -0.91 9.09 3.24
CA GLY A 103 0.30 9.21 2.43
C GLY A 103 0.47 8.10 1.40
N LEU A 104 0.02 6.88 1.73
CA LEU A 104 0.13 5.72 0.84
C LEU A 104 -0.57 5.94 -0.49
N ARG A 105 -1.77 6.55 -0.47
CA ARG A 105 -2.52 6.87 -1.70
C ARG A 105 -1.77 7.90 -2.52
N ALA A 106 -1.32 8.99 -1.90
CA ALA A 106 -0.63 10.06 -2.61
C ALA A 106 0.65 9.57 -3.31
N ILE A 107 1.46 8.76 -2.63
CA ILE A 107 2.70 8.20 -3.19
C ILE A 107 2.39 7.28 -4.38
N LEU A 108 1.43 6.37 -4.23
CA LEU A 108 1.06 5.47 -5.32
C LEU A 108 0.46 6.22 -6.50
N GLU A 109 -0.42 7.20 -6.25
CA GLU A 109 -1.07 7.97 -7.31
C GLU A 109 -0.05 8.79 -8.11
N GLU A 110 0.89 9.45 -7.43
CA GLU A 110 2.01 10.16 -8.07
C GLU A 110 2.78 9.25 -9.03
N LYS A 111 3.12 8.02 -8.60
CA LYS A 111 3.88 7.07 -9.41
C LYS A 111 3.06 6.43 -10.53
N MET A 112 1.80 6.10 -10.25
CA MET A 112 0.92 5.41 -11.18
C MET A 112 0.34 6.33 -12.26
N THR A 113 0.32 7.65 -12.05
CA THR A 113 -0.30 8.60 -13.01
C THR A 113 0.27 8.46 -14.43
N ASN A 114 1.60 8.44 -14.56
CA ASN A 114 2.24 8.29 -15.87
C ASN A 114 1.94 6.92 -16.48
N LEU A 115 2.01 5.87 -15.66
CA LEU A 115 1.72 4.51 -16.11
C LEU A 115 0.28 4.36 -16.61
N MET A 116 -0.69 4.98 -15.95
CA MET A 116 -2.10 4.95 -16.37
C MET A 116 -2.33 5.67 -17.71
N TYR A 117 -1.49 6.65 -18.05
CA TYR A 117 -1.54 7.32 -19.35
C TYR A 117 -0.86 6.48 -20.45
N GLU A 118 0.31 5.88 -20.13
CA GLU A 118 1.09 5.11 -21.09
C GLU A 118 0.47 3.74 -21.38
N ALA A 119 0.03 3.01 -20.36
CA ALA A 119 -0.38 1.60 -20.48
C ALA A 119 -1.48 1.34 -21.53
N PRO A 120 -2.56 2.14 -21.63
CA PRO A 120 -3.58 1.94 -22.66
C PRO A 120 -3.08 2.21 -24.09
N SER A 121 -1.97 2.94 -24.23
CA SER A 121 -1.37 3.27 -25.53
C SER A 121 -0.38 2.19 -26.02
N ILE A 122 -0.07 1.19 -25.20
CA ILE A 122 0.86 0.11 -25.56
C ILE A 122 0.09 -1.04 -26.22
N ASP A 123 0.38 -1.28 -27.49
CA ASP A 123 -0.22 -2.38 -28.24
C ASP A 123 0.07 -3.74 -27.58
N ASN A 124 -0.95 -4.59 -27.47
CA ASN A 124 -0.84 -5.96 -26.96
C ASN A 124 -0.31 -6.08 -25.52
N LEU A 125 -0.46 -5.04 -24.69
CA LEU A 125 -0.08 -5.11 -23.28
C LEU A 125 -1.04 -6.04 -22.51
N ASN A 126 -0.52 -7.12 -21.92
CA ASN A 126 -1.34 -8.05 -21.12
C ASN A 126 -1.09 -7.93 -19.63
N LYS A 127 0.12 -7.56 -19.23
CA LYS A 127 0.52 -7.58 -17.83
C LYS A 127 1.55 -6.50 -17.52
N VAL A 128 1.36 -5.85 -16.38
CA VAL A 128 2.25 -4.83 -15.82
C VAL A 128 2.67 -5.28 -14.43
N ILE A 129 3.98 -5.22 -14.16
CA ILE A 129 4.54 -5.53 -12.85
C ILE A 129 5.16 -4.26 -12.27
N ILE A 130 4.68 -3.86 -11.10
CA ILE A 130 5.19 -2.73 -10.33
C ILE A 130 6.32 -3.23 -9.43
N THR A 131 7.55 -2.88 -9.78
CA THR A 131 8.76 -3.27 -9.05
C THR A 131 9.25 -2.14 -8.14
N LYS A 132 10.27 -2.42 -7.32
CA LYS A 132 10.89 -1.43 -6.44
C LYS A 132 11.48 -0.27 -7.24
N GLU A 133 12.13 -0.57 -8.36
CA GLU A 133 12.78 0.40 -9.25
C GLU A 133 11.77 1.41 -9.82
N PHE A 134 10.56 0.94 -10.18
CA PHE A 134 9.49 1.84 -10.63
C PHE A 134 9.10 2.86 -9.57
N ILE A 135 9.02 2.44 -8.31
CA ILE A 135 8.72 3.34 -7.20
C ILE A 135 9.88 4.33 -6.97
N GLU A 136 11.13 3.92 -7.19
CA GLU A 136 12.33 4.78 -7.13
C GLU A 136 12.38 5.80 -8.29
N GLY A 137 11.65 5.57 -9.38
CA GLY A 137 11.51 6.49 -10.51
C GLY A 137 11.93 5.92 -11.87
N GLU A 138 12.24 4.63 -11.94
CA GLU A 138 12.49 3.94 -13.20
C GLU A 138 11.19 3.55 -13.92
N LYS A 139 11.29 2.99 -15.13
CA LYS A 139 10.13 2.58 -15.92
C LYS A 139 9.52 1.27 -15.39
N ALA A 140 8.20 1.14 -15.54
CA ALA A 140 7.50 -0.09 -15.18
C ALA A 140 7.89 -1.25 -16.10
N MET A 141 7.79 -2.48 -15.60
CA MET A 141 8.08 -3.67 -16.38
C MET A 141 6.82 -4.14 -17.11
N TYR A 142 6.86 -4.11 -18.45
CA TYR A 142 5.75 -4.46 -19.34
C TYR A 142 5.90 -5.88 -19.90
N HIS A 143 4.80 -6.62 -19.97
CA HIS A 143 4.73 -7.92 -20.65
C HIS A 143 3.68 -7.89 -21.78
N THR A 144 4.14 -8.06 -23.02
CA THR A 144 3.33 -7.96 -24.25
C THR A 144 3.00 -9.35 -24.83
N SER A 145 1.87 -9.48 -25.53
CA SER A 145 1.31 -10.74 -26.06
C SER A 145 2.15 -11.56 -27.04
N GLU A 146 3.29 -11.08 -27.54
CA GLU A 146 4.04 -11.81 -28.58
C GLU A 146 4.45 -13.23 -28.13
N GLN A 147 4.52 -13.48 -26.83
CA GLN A 147 4.83 -14.81 -26.26
C GLN A 147 3.63 -15.78 -26.16
N ARG A 148 2.38 -15.32 -26.28
CA ARG A 148 1.20 -16.21 -26.36
C ARG A 148 1.05 -16.83 -27.75
N ALA A 149 1.37 -16.08 -28.81
CA ALA A 149 1.30 -16.57 -30.19
C ALA A 149 2.26 -17.75 -30.42
N ILE A 150 3.46 -17.72 -29.85
CA ILE A 150 4.44 -18.80 -29.98
C ILE A 150 3.95 -20.08 -29.27
N LYS A 151 3.41 -19.95 -28.04
CA LYS A 151 2.89 -21.10 -27.26
C LYS A 151 1.64 -21.74 -27.88
N GLU A 152 0.75 -20.97 -28.51
CA GLU A 152 -0.41 -21.53 -29.22
C GLU A 152 -0.02 -22.18 -30.56
N THR A 153 0.96 -21.61 -31.27
CA THR A 153 1.46 -22.18 -32.54
C THR A 153 2.21 -23.50 -32.31
N ASP A 154 2.98 -23.60 -31.22
CA ASP A 154 3.64 -24.86 -30.82
C ASP A 154 2.65 -25.92 -30.33
N LYS A 155 1.58 -25.55 -29.61
CA LYS A 155 0.51 -26.48 -29.23
C LYS A 155 -0.29 -26.99 -30.42
N LYS A 156 -0.57 -26.16 -31.44
CA LYS A 156 -1.25 -26.60 -32.67
C LYS A 156 -0.37 -27.54 -33.51
N LYS A 157 0.93 -27.26 -33.65
CA LYS A 157 1.88 -28.18 -34.33
C LYS A 157 2.02 -29.52 -33.60
N ALA A 158 2.03 -29.52 -32.27
CA ALA A 158 2.10 -30.76 -31.48
C ALA A 158 0.82 -31.61 -31.58
N ARG A 159 -0.35 -30.98 -31.78
CA ARG A 159 -1.63 -31.68 -31.94
C ARG A 159 -1.76 -32.31 -33.34
N GLN A 160 -1.39 -31.59 -34.40
CA GLN A 160 -1.40 -32.11 -35.78
C GLN A 160 -0.43 -33.28 -36.02
N LYS A 161 0.71 -33.34 -35.31
CA LYS A 161 1.66 -34.46 -35.42
C LYS A 161 1.14 -35.76 -34.79
N LYS A 162 0.21 -35.70 -33.84
CA LYS A 162 -0.38 -36.90 -33.20
C LYS A 162 -1.44 -37.56 -34.08
N ASP A 163 -2.15 -36.80 -34.90
CA ASP A 163 -3.22 -37.31 -35.76
C ASP A 163 -2.70 -37.95 -37.06
N PHE A 164 -1.40 -37.84 -37.36
CA PHE A 164 -0.77 -38.39 -38.58
C PHE A 164 0.02 -39.70 -38.34
N VAL A 165 0.10 -40.17 -37.08
CA VAL A 165 0.84 -41.38 -36.68
C VAL A 165 -0.10 -42.41 -36.03
N SER A 166 -1.37 -42.45 -36.44
CA SER A 166 -2.33 -43.50 -36.08
C SER A 166 -3.07 -43.97 -37.31
#